data_AF-A0A3G1A8W5-F1
#
_entry.id   AF-A0A3G1A8W5-F1
#
_cell.length_a   1.000
_cell.length_b   1.000
_cell.length_c   1.000
_cell.angle_alpha   90.00
_cell.angle_beta   90.00
_cell.angle_gamma   90.00
#
_symmetry.space_group_name_H-M   'P 1'
#
loop_
_entity.id
_entity.type
_entity.pdbx_description
1 polymer ?
#
loop_
_entity_poly.entity_id
_entity_poly.type
_entity_poly.pdbx_seq_one_letter_code
_entity_poly.pdbx_strand_id
1 'polypeptide(L)'
;MSGKVFRGDWDIAVWLEELKGFDELFARVADLQYSLSKRLGVPEEAVDIVVLNRYEKLPCTLLIEILGKGKPIYVKDFESFLELQMRILFPCFDFMIDAKKLRLLEVQVEAVTKRWES
;
A
#
# COMPACT_ATOMS: atom_id res chain seq x y z
N MET A 1 22.39 18.94 -23.78
CA MET A 1 21.49 17.95 -23.18
C MET A 1 21.94 17.74 -21.73
N SER A 2 21.09 18.02 -20.76
CA SER A 2 21.34 17.73 -19.35
C SER A 2 20.31 16.70 -18.88
N GLY A 3 20.76 15.49 -18.57
CA GLY A 3 19.95 14.46 -17.92
C GLY A 3 20.33 14.35 -16.45
N LYS A 4 19.34 14.24 -15.56
CA LYS A 4 19.53 13.83 -14.16
C LYS A 4 19.06 12.39 -14.03
N VAL A 5 19.92 11.52 -13.51
CA VAL A 5 19.52 10.19 -13.06
C VAL A 5 18.93 10.35 -11.67
N PHE A 6 17.64 10.06 -11.50
CA PHE A 6 17.01 10.02 -10.18
C PHE A 6 17.07 8.60 -9.64
N ARG A 7 17.49 8.43 -8.39
CA ARG A 7 17.60 7.13 -7.72
C ARG A 7 16.68 7.15 -6.50
N GLY A 8 15.54 6.50 -6.62
CA GLY A 8 14.55 6.36 -5.56
C GLY A 8 13.14 6.47 -6.12
N ASP A 9 12.34 5.44 -5.87
CA ASP A 9 10.89 5.51 -5.99
C ASP A 9 10.35 6.04 -4.66
N TRP A 10 9.40 6.97 -4.69
CA TRP A 10 8.79 7.53 -3.48
C TRP A 10 7.46 6.84 -3.23
N ASP A 11 7.48 5.77 -2.46
CA ASP A 11 6.27 5.05 -2.01
C ASP A 11 5.58 5.80 -0.88
N ILE A 12 4.39 6.34 -1.14
CA ILE A 12 3.64 7.17 -0.20
C ILE A 12 2.24 6.60 -0.03
N ALA A 13 1.93 6.16 1.19
CA ALA A 13 0.57 5.77 1.55
C ALA A 13 -0.20 6.94 2.16
N VAL A 14 -1.47 7.08 1.78
CA VAL A 14 -2.34 8.18 2.23
C VAL A 14 -3.69 7.67 2.72
N TRP A 15 -4.21 8.36 3.72
CA TRP A 15 -5.60 8.24 4.17
C TRP A 15 -6.31 9.56 3.92
N LEU A 16 -7.29 9.56 3.04
CA LEU A 16 -8.00 10.78 2.61
C LEU A 16 -9.35 10.89 3.33
N GLU A 17 -9.66 12.02 3.95
CA GLU A 17 -10.99 12.25 4.51
C GLU A 17 -12.04 12.35 3.38
N GLU A 18 -13.15 11.63 3.55
CA GLU A 18 -14.38 11.65 2.72
C GLU A 18 -14.20 11.80 1.20
N LEU A 19 -14.40 10.70 0.46
CA LEU A 19 -14.36 10.70 -1.00
C LEU A 19 -15.75 10.35 -1.56
N LYS A 20 -16.34 11.26 -2.35
CA LYS A 20 -17.64 11.04 -3.00
C LYS A 20 -17.45 10.42 -4.38
N GLY A 21 -16.93 9.19 -4.38
CA GLY A 21 -16.84 8.37 -5.60
C GLY A 21 -15.42 8.24 -6.18
N PHE A 22 -15.33 7.52 -7.31
CA PHE A 22 -14.06 7.16 -7.94
C PHE A 22 -13.39 8.35 -8.64
N ASP A 23 -14.15 9.18 -9.35
CA ASP A 23 -13.60 10.29 -10.13
C ASP A 23 -12.96 11.36 -9.24
N GLU A 24 -13.60 11.69 -8.11
CA GLU A 24 -13.03 12.63 -7.14
C GLU A 24 -11.75 12.07 -6.51
N LEU A 25 -11.74 10.77 -6.18
CA LEU A 25 -10.55 10.12 -5.65
C LEU A 25 -9.39 10.16 -6.65
N PHE A 26 -9.66 9.83 -7.91
CA PHE A 26 -8.64 9.83 -8.96
C PHE A 26 -8.04 11.22 -9.14
N ALA A 27 -8.88 12.26 -9.26
CA ALA A 27 -8.42 13.63 -9.40
C ALA A 27 -7.54 14.07 -8.22
N ARG A 28 -7.97 13.80 -6.98
CA ARG A 28 -7.20 14.16 -5.78
C ARG A 28 -5.85 13.44 -5.69
N VAL A 29 -5.81 12.16 -6.06
CA VAL A 29 -4.55 11.39 -6.06
C VAL A 29 -3.60 11.92 -7.13
N ALA A 30 -4.10 12.21 -8.34
CA ALA A 30 -3.31 12.78 -9.41
C ALA A 30 -2.74 14.16 -9.03
N ASP A 31 -3.57 15.05 -8.46
CA ASP A 31 -3.13 16.37 -7.99
C ASP A 31 -2.07 16.27 -6.89
N LEU A 32 -2.22 15.29 -5.98
CA LEU A 32 -1.25 15.02 -4.92
C LEU A 32 0.08 14.50 -5.49
N GLN A 33 0.03 13.53 -6.41
CA GLN A 33 1.21 12.99 -7.09
C GLN A 33 1.97 14.09 -7.83
N TYR A 34 1.26 14.92 -8.60
CA TYR A 34 1.81 16.08 -9.28
C TYR A 34 2.46 17.06 -8.29
N SER A 35 1.77 17.40 -7.21
CA SER A 35 2.29 18.35 -6.21
C SER A 35 3.54 17.83 -5.51
N LEU A 36 3.56 16.55 -5.16
CA LEU A 36 4.72 15.89 -4.55
C LEU A 36 5.90 15.82 -5.51
N SER A 37 5.67 15.44 -6.78
CA SER A 37 6.74 15.34 -7.77
C SER A 37 7.42 16.70 -7.99
N LYS A 38 6.64 17.79 -8.11
CA LYS A 38 7.18 19.16 -8.21
C LYS A 38 7.93 19.57 -6.95
N ARG A 39 7.41 19.23 -5.76
CA ARG A 39 8.05 19.57 -4.49
C ARG A 39 9.38 18.85 -4.29
N LEU A 40 9.45 17.59 -4.70
CA LEU A 40 10.63 16.73 -4.56
C LEU A 40 11.63 16.93 -5.72
N GLY A 41 11.20 17.57 -6.81
CA GLY A 41 12.03 17.79 -8.00
C GLY A 41 12.28 16.51 -8.80
N VAL A 42 11.27 15.63 -8.83
CA VAL A 42 11.32 14.29 -9.45
C VAL A 42 10.24 14.16 -10.52
N PRO A 43 10.37 13.20 -11.46
CA PRO A 43 9.28 12.83 -12.36
C PRO A 43 8.07 12.28 -11.60
N GLU A 44 6.87 12.41 -12.15
CA GLU A 44 5.63 11.92 -11.51
C GLU A 44 5.63 10.40 -11.34
N GLU A 45 6.22 9.68 -12.30
CA GLU A 45 6.40 8.23 -12.29
C GLU A 45 7.37 7.71 -11.23
N ALA A 46 8.06 8.60 -10.51
CA ALA A 46 8.91 8.25 -9.37
C ALA A 46 8.19 8.48 -8.02
N VAL A 47 6.87 8.75 -8.05
CA VAL A 47 6.04 8.95 -6.86
C VAL A 47 4.84 8.01 -6.96
N ASP A 48 4.87 6.95 -6.17
CA ASP A 48 3.80 5.96 -6.09
C ASP A 48 2.90 6.23 -4.89
N ILE A 49 1.60 6.40 -5.15
CA ILE A 49 0.61 6.69 -4.12
C ILE A 49 -0.31 5.49 -3.88
N VAL A 50 -0.38 5.05 -2.63
CA VAL A 50 -1.33 4.02 -2.17
C VAL A 50 -2.40 4.65 -1.29
N VAL A 51 -3.68 4.47 -1.66
CA VAL A 51 -4.81 5.00 -0.89
C VAL A 51 -5.36 3.94 0.07
N LEU A 52 -5.24 4.19 1.37
CA LEU A 52 -5.58 3.23 2.42
C LEU A 52 -7.07 3.18 2.77
N ASN A 53 -7.90 4.11 2.28
CA ASN A 53 -9.34 4.16 2.55
C ASN A 53 -10.10 2.87 2.20
N ARG A 54 -9.54 2.04 1.29
CA ARG A 54 -10.09 0.74 0.89
C ARG A 54 -9.11 -0.39 1.18
N TYR A 55 -8.46 -0.35 2.35
CA TYR A 55 -7.43 -1.30 2.77
C TYR A 55 -7.88 -2.76 2.64
N GLU A 56 -9.17 -3.08 2.80
CA GLU A 56 -9.73 -4.42 2.64
C GLU A 56 -9.48 -5.05 1.26
N LYS A 57 -9.24 -4.23 0.23
CA LYS A 57 -8.91 -4.68 -1.13
C LYS A 57 -7.41 -4.78 -1.38
N LEU A 58 -6.58 -4.37 -0.43
CA LEU A 58 -5.13 -4.39 -0.53
C LEU A 58 -4.58 -5.69 0.04
N PRO A 59 -3.52 -6.26 -0.55
CA PRO A 59 -2.87 -7.44 0.02
C PRO A 59 -2.31 -7.15 1.43
N CYS A 60 -2.46 -8.10 2.35
CA CYS A 60 -1.92 -7.97 3.70
C CYS A 60 -0.42 -7.71 3.74
N THR A 61 0.34 -8.26 2.79
CA THR A 61 1.78 -7.97 2.65
C THR A 61 2.03 -6.49 2.44
N LEU A 62 1.29 -5.83 1.54
CA LEU A 62 1.42 -4.40 1.27
C LEU A 62 1.03 -3.56 2.50
N LEU A 63 -0.06 -3.93 3.18
CA LEU A 63 -0.51 -3.24 4.39
C LEU A 63 0.54 -3.35 5.52
N ILE A 64 1.18 -4.51 5.67
CA ILE A 64 2.27 -4.72 6.63
C ILE A 64 3.50 -3.88 6.28
N GLU A 65 3.89 -3.77 5.01
CA GLU A 65 4.99 -2.88 4.61
C GLU A 65 4.66 -1.42 4.94
N ILE A 66 3.46 -0.95 4.56
CA ILE A 66 3.05 0.45 4.76
C ILE A 66 2.91 0.78 6.24
N LEU A 67 2.08 0.04 6.97
CA LEU A 67 1.69 0.37 8.33
C LEU A 67 2.64 -0.24 9.37
N GLY A 68 3.29 -1.36 9.08
CA GLY A 68 4.20 -2.02 10.02
C GLY A 68 5.64 -1.52 9.93
N LYS A 69 6.11 -1.12 8.74
CA LYS A 69 7.50 -0.68 8.51
C LYS A 69 7.63 0.75 8.02
N GLY A 70 6.58 1.29 7.41
CA GLY A 70 6.56 2.68 6.94
C GLY A 70 6.72 3.67 8.09
N LYS A 71 7.18 4.87 7.74
CA LYS A 71 7.37 5.98 8.68
C LYS A 71 6.25 6.99 8.49
N PRO A 72 5.45 7.31 9.51
CA PRO A 72 4.44 8.34 9.38
C PRO A 72 5.09 9.71 9.12
N ILE A 73 4.65 10.39 8.07
CA ILE A 73 5.13 11.74 7.70
C ILE A 73 4.19 12.82 8.20
N TYR A 74 2.88 12.53 8.20
CA TYR A 74 1.84 13.41 8.71
C TYR A 74 0.75 12.58 9.39
N VAL A 75 0.38 12.99 10.59
CA VAL A 75 -0.68 12.37 11.39
C VAL A 75 -1.51 13.49 11.99
N LYS A 76 -2.79 13.55 11.62
CA LYS A 76 -3.72 14.58 12.14
C LYS A 76 -4.08 14.30 13.61
N ASP A 77 -4.38 13.04 13.91
CA ASP A 77 -4.67 12.56 15.26
C ASP A 77 -3.91 11.24 15.51
N PHE A 78 -3.11 11.23 16.57
CA PHE A 78 -2.20 10.12 16.82
C PHE A 78 -2.92 8.89 17.36
N GLU A 79 -3.93 9.07 18.21
CA GLU A 79 -4.73 7.97 18.75
C GLU A 79 -5.50 7.27 17.63
N SER A 80 -6.22 8.03 16.80
CA SER A 80 -6.92 7.50 15.62
C SER A 80 -5.98 6.78 14.65
N PHE A 81 -4.74 7.27 14.48
CA PHE A 81 -3.74 6.59 13.66
C PHE A 81 -3.34 5.23 14.25
N LEU A 82 -3.05 5.16 15.55
CA LEU A 82 -2.69 3.90 16.22
C LEU A 82 -3.85 2.90 16.19
N GLU A 83 -5.07 3.35 16.45
CA GLU A 83 -6.27 2.51 16.37
C GLU A 83 -6.46 1.95 14.95
N LEU A 84 -6.34 2.80 13.94
CA LEU A 84 -6.41 2.39 12.54
C LEU A 84 -5.33 1.37 12.20
N GLN A 85 -4.09 1.65 12.61
CA GLN A 85 -2.93 0.81 12.37
C GLN A 85 -3.14 -0.59 12.96
N MET A 86 -3.55 -0.68 14.23
CA MET A 86 -3.84 -1.94 14.90
C MET A 86 -4.99 -2.69 14.25
N ARG A 87 -6.10 -1.99 13.95
CA ARG A 87 -7.29 -2.57 13.32
C ARG A 87 -6.97 -3.24 11.97
N ILE A 88 -6.03 -2.67 11.21
CA ILE A 88 -5.63 -3.21 9.92
C ILE A 88 -4.57 -4.31 10.07
N LEU A 89 -3.55 -4.09 10.90
CA LEU A 89 -2.40 -4.98 10.98
C LEU A 89 -2.70 -6.31 11.68
N PHE A 90 -3.51 -6.31 12.75
CA PHE A 90 -3.73 -7.53 13.52
C PHE A 90 -4.41 -8.64 12.71
N PRO A 91 -5.51 -8.39 11.98
CA PRO A 91 -6.09 -9.39 11.09
C PRO A 91 -5.10 -9.89 10.03
N CYS A 92 -4.25 -9.01 9.51
CA CYS A 92 -3.24 -9.39 8.53
C CYS A 92 -2.14 -10.28 9.12
N PHE A 93 -1.69 -10.01 10.35
CA PHE A 93 -0.74 -10.90 11.03
C PHE A 93 -1.35 -12.26 11.33
N ASP A 94 -2.60 -12.30 11.80
CA ASP A 94 -3.33 -13.54 12.05
C ASP A 94 -3.46 -14.36 10.76
N PHE A 95 -3.88 -13.72 9.67
CA PHE A 95 -3.97 -14.38 8.36
C PHE A 95 -2.62 -14.97 7.92
N MET A 96 -1.52 -14.22 8.05
CA MET A 96 -0.19 -14.70 7.64
C MET A 96 0.29 -15.87 8.50
N ILE A 97 0.03 -15.83 9.81
CA ILE A 97 0.37 -16.90 10.74
C ILE A 97 -0.44 -18.16 10.41
N ASP A 98 -1.74 -18.02 10.20
CA ASP A 98 -2.63 -19.15 9.92
C ASP A 98 -2.38 -19.73 8.53
N ALA A 99 -2.12 -18.89 7.53
CA ALA A 99 -1.74 -19.33 6.19
C ALA A 99 -0.47 -20.21 6.21
N LYS A 100 0.51 -19.84 7.05
CA LYS A 100 1.72 -20.63 7.26
C LYS A 100 1.43 -21.94 7.98
N LYS A 101 0.65 -21.91 9.07
CA LYS A 101 0.28 -23.12 9.83
C LYS A 101 -0.48 -24.14 8.97
N LEU A 102 -1.36 -23.65 8.11
CA LEU A 102 -2.17 -24.46 7.20
C LEU A 102 -1.45 -24.81 5.90
N ARG A 103 -0.20 -24.36 5.71
CA ARG A 103 0.59 -24.59 4.49
C ARG A 103 -0.16 -24.21 3.21
N LEU A 104 -0.89 -23.09 3.24
CA LEU A 104 -1.82 -22.74 2.17
C LEU A 104 -1.10 -22.55 0.83
N LEU A 105 0.08 -21.93 0.85
CA LEU A 105 0.87 -21.72 -0.37
C LEU A 105 1.35 -23.05 -0.94
N GLU A 106 1.90 -23.93 -0.11
CA GLU A 106 2.38 -25.24 -0.58
C GLU A 106 1.23 -26.07 -1.16
N VAL A 107 0.08 -26.11 -0.47
CA VAL A 107 -1.11 -26.83 -0.95
C VAL A 107 -1.60 -26.29 -2.29
N GLN A 108 -1.62 -24.96 -2.46
CA GLN A 108 -2.00 -24.32 -3.72
C GLN A 108 -1.02 -24.66 -4.85
N VAL A 109 0.29 -24.57 -4.59
CA VAL A 109 1.32 -24.90 -5.58
C VAL A 109 1.23 -26.38 -5.97
N GLU A 110 1.15 -27.30 -5.00
CA GLU A 110 1.01 -28.73 -5.26
C GLU A 110 -0.23 -29.05 -6.12
N ALA A 111 -1.36 -28.38 -5.87
CA ALA A 111 -2.59 -28.56 -6.63
C ALA A 111 -2.46 -28.09 -8.09
N VAL A 112 -1.80 -26.95 -8.32
CA VAL A 112 -1.55 -26.43 -9.68
C VAL A 112 -0.56 -27.32 -10.43
N THR A 113 0.55 -27.70 -9.81
CA THR A 113 1.58 -28.55 -10.43
C THR A 113 1.01 -29.90 -10.85
N LYS A 114 0.24 -30.56 -9.97
CA LYS A 114 -0.42 -31.85 -10.30
C LYS A 114 -1.33 -31.76 -11.52
N ARG A 115 -1.99 -30.62 -11.71
CA ARG A 115 -2.87 -30.38 -12.87
C ARG A 115 -2.10 -30.08 -14.15
N TRP A 116 -0.86 -29.61 -14.05
CA TRP A 116 0.00 -29.34 -15.21
C TRP A 116 0.73 -30.60 -15.71
N GLU A 117 0.95 -31.59 -14.83
CA GLU A 117 1.56 -32.87 -15.18
C GLU A 117 0.56 -33.90 -15.72
N SER A 118 -0.74 -33.63 -15.63
CA SER A 118 -1.85 -34.44 -16.15
C SER A 118 -2.38 -33.94 -17.49
#